data_AF-A0A2N1WEU3-F1
#
_entry.id   AF-A0A2N1WEU3-F1
#
_cell.length_a   1.000
_cell.length_b   1.000
_cell.length_c   1.000
_cell.angle_alpha   90.00
_cell.angle_beta   90.00
_cell.angle_gamma   90.00
#
_symmetry.space_group_name_H-M   'P 1'
#
loop_
_entity.id
_entity.type
_entity.pdbx_description
1 polymer ?
#
loop_
_entity_poly.entity_id
_entity_poly.type
_entity_poly.pdbx_seq_one_letter_code
_entity_poly.pdbx_strand_id
1 'polypeptide(L)'
;MKTAIVLDKSYLDAASTEEMHALCDNYEVLISDELFFELITTRPDSKQRCFSKLPDRTNPVWLIPNVGTLLRFELENEVACTPLIRHRAQEDFQFNSKLRDGTYVPEGTVHRDIKKWKAHIAQETNRFIERCAIVHQFFPELSGIEWKDFRGAIQEARCKTATNEDFIRGIYASFLTEDAPANAPKPEVISPAWAFFRWVQCQVLCCLRLFGRYQGKVPEPKGKTFIEKAEHSMLDSCHLIHGSLAGAIATRDDEVREDMRLLLRGCILEPPNSVTVTGKC
;
A
#
# COMPACT_ATOMS: atom_id res chain seq x y z
N MET A 1 7.77 23.46 7.72
CA MET A 1 7.77 22.49 6.61
C MET A 1 6.46 21.72 6.72
N LYS A 2 5.72 21.53 5.63
CA LYS A 2 4.47 20.76 5.66
C LYS A 2 4.80 19.28 5.89
N THR A 3 3.92 18.56 6.58
CA THR A 3 4.06 17.10 6.74
C THR A 3 3.68 16.42 5.43
N ALA A 4 4.43 15.40 5.01
CA ALA A 4 4.08 14.61 3.84
C ALA A 4 2.94 13.65 4.18
N ILE A 5 1.95 13.52 3.29
CA ILE A 5 0.83 12.58 3.47
C ILE A 5 0.60 11.79 2.19
N VAL A 6 0.52 10.47 2.30
CA VAL A 6 0.22 9.61 1.16
C VAL A 6 -1.27 9.62 0.89
N LEU A 7 -1.64 9.83 -0.36
CA LEU A 7 -3.02 9.75 -0.81
C LEU A 7 -3.31 8.34 -1.29
N ASP A 8 -4.49 7.82 -0.98
CA ASP A 8 -5.01 6.59 -1.60
C ASP A 8 -6.20 6.91 -2.53
N LYS A 9 -6.66 5.88 -3.25
CA LYS A 9 -7.82 6.03 -4.14
C LYS A 9 -9.13 6.23 -3.36
N SER A 10 -9.29 5.59 -2.21
CA SER A 10 -10.52 5.64 -1.43
C SER A 10 -10.85 7.07 -0.98
N TYR A 11 -9.84 7.83 -0.56
CA TYR A 11 -9.95 9.24 -0.21
C TYR A 11 -10.27 10.08 -1.44
N LEU A 12 -9.53 9.90 -2.55
CA LEU A 12 -9.78 10.63 -3.80
C LEU A 12 -11.20 10.42 -4.35
N ASP A 13 -11.71 9.21 -4.30
CA ASP A 13 -13.07 8.92 -4.79
C ASP A 13 -14.13 9.58 -3.90
N ALA A 14 -13.93 9.61 -2.58
CA ALA A 14 -14.95 10.00 -1.61
C ALA A 14 -14.87 11.45 -1.11
N ALA A 15 -13.70 12.09 -1.13
CA ALA A 15 -13.52 13.47 -0.67
C ALA A 15 -14.18 14.48 -1.60
N SER A 16 -14.64 15.61 -1.08
CA SER A 16 -15.06 16.75 -1.90
C SER A 16 -13.83 17.47 -2.50
N THR A 17 -14.06 18.37 -3.46
CA THR A 17 -12.99 19.22 -4.01
C THR A 17 -12.40 20.12 -2.92
N GLU A 18 -13.25 20.67 -2.05
CA GLU A 18 -12.84 21.51 -0.92
C GLU A 18 -11.97 20.73 0.07
N GLU A 19 -12.34 19.49 0.40
CA GLU A 19 -11.53 18.61 1.25
C GLU A 19 -10.17 18.30 0.63
N MET A 20 -10.12 17.99 -0.67
CA MET A 20 -8.85 17.76 -1.39
C MET A 20 -7.97 19.01 -1.45
N HIS A 21 -8.54 20.18 -1.67
CA HIS A 21 -7.80 21.44 -1.67
C HIS A 21 -7.25 21.74 -0.28
N ALA A 22 -8.07 21.60 0.77
CA ALA A 22 -7.63 21.75 2.15
C ALA A 22 -6.50 20.77 2.50
N LEU A 23 -6.56 19.52 2.02
CA LEU A 23 -5.49 18.55 2.18
C LEU A 23 -4.17 19.05 1.55
N CYS A 24 -4.23 19.54 0.31
CA CYS A 24 -3.07 20.08 -0.39
C CYS A 24 -2.52 21.38 0.25
N ASP A 25 -3.38 22.13 0.92
CA ASP A 25 -3.00 23.37 1.61
C ASP A 25 -2.35 23.10 2.98
N ASN A 26 -2.68 21.98 3.63
CA ASN A 26 -2.12 21.60 4.93
C ASN A 26 -0.93 20.64 4.85
N TYR A 27 -0.82 19.84 3.79
CA TYR A 27 0.18 18.77 3.66
C TYR A 27 0.99 18.84 2.36
N GLU A 28 2.13 18.14 2.32
CA GLU A 28 2.77 17.73 1.06
C GLU A 28 2.14 16.42 0.61
N VAL A 29 1.09 16.51 -0.22
CA VAL A 29 0.34 15.34 -0.68
C VAL A 29 1.17 14.52 -1.66
N LEU A 30 1.33 13.23 -1.39
CA LEU A 30 2.08 12.27 -2.19
C LEU A 30 1.12 11.33 -2.94
N ILE A 31 1.36 11.11 -4.23
CA ILE A 31 0.69 10.10 -5.04
C ILE A 31 1.75 9.14 -5.57
N SER A 32 1.60 7.84 -5.32
CA SER A 32 2.52 6.85 -5.89
C SER A 32 2.23 6.61 -7.37
N ASP A 33 3.24 6.15 -8.10
CA ASP A 33 3.08 5.72 -9.49
C ASP A 33 1.91 4.73 -9.65
N GLU A 34 1.77 3.76 -8.74
CA GLU A 34 0.70 2.77 -8.79
C GLU A 34 -0.68 3.43 -8.69
N LEU A 35 -0.86 4.37 -7.77
CA LEU A 35 -2.12 5.12 -7.66
C LEU A 35 -2.38 5.93 -8.93
N PHE A 36 -1.35 6.59 -9.47
CA PHE A 36 -1.51 7.35 -10.71
C PHE A 36 -1.97 6.44 -11.86
N PHE A 37 -1.34 5.28 -12.05
CA PHE A 37 -1.76 4.30 -13.05
C PHE A 37 -3.16 3.74 -12.79
N GLU A 38 -3.51 3.49 -11.53
CA GLU A 38 -4.86 3.06 -11.14
C GLU A 38 -5.92 4.11 -11.52
N LEU A 39 -5.66 5.39 -11.25
CA LEU A 39 -6.57 6.50 -11.57
C LEU A 39 -6.77 6.68 -13.07
N ILE A 40 -5.71 6.57 -13.89
CA ILE A 40 -5.85 6.74 -15.34
C ILE A 40 -6.48 5.52 -16.03
N THR A 41 -6.52 4.36 -15.36
CA THR A 41 -7.08 3.10 -15.88
C THR A 41 -8.45 2.75 -15.34
N THR A 42 -8.96 3.49 -14.35
CA THR A 42 -10.31 3.31 -13.82
C THR A 42 -11.41 3.78 -14.78
N ARG A 43 -12.68 3.66 -14.37
CA ARG A 43 -13.85 4.08 -15.16
C ARG A 43 -13.75 5.58 -15.51
N PRO A 44 -14.14 6.01 -16.73
CA PRO A 44 -14.02 7.40 -17.17
C PRO A 44 -14.57 8.42 -16.17
N ASP A 45 -15.76 8.19 -15.60
CA ASP A 45 -16.39 9.12 -14.65
C ASP A 45 -15.62 9.23 -13.32
N SER A 46 -15.06 8.12 -12.83
CA SER A 46 -14.25 8.10 -11.61
C SER A 46 -12.90 8.77 -11.86
N LYS A 47 -12.27 8.51 -13.00
CA LYS A 47 -11.04 9.19 -13.44
C LYS A 47 -11.25 10.71 -13.48
N GLN A 48 -12.27 11.16 -14.23
CA GLN A 48 -12.60 12.58 -14.35
C GLN A 48 -12.81 13.22 -12.98
N ARG A 49 -13.65 12.60 -12.15
CA ARG A 49 -13.98 13.08 -10.81
C ARG A 49 -12.77 13.14 -9.89
N CYS A 50 -11.84 12.19 -9.96
CA CYS A 50 -10.63 12.22 -9.11
C CYS A 50 -9.68 13.35 -9.53
N PHE A 51 -9.42 13.49 -10.84
CA PHE A 51 -8.51 14.53 -11.34
C PHE A 51 -9.10 15.93 -11.23
N SER A 52 -10.43 16.11 -11.35
CA SER A 52 -11.07 17.42 -11.22
C SER A 52 -11.01 18.00 -9.81
N LYS A 53 -10.87 17.16 -8.77
CA LYS A 53 -10.72 17.59 -7.37
C LYS A 53 -9.33 18.09 -7.01
N LEU A 54 -8.31 17.78 -7.81
CA LEU A 54 -6.95 18.23 -7.55
C LEU A 54 -6.84 19.73 -7.87
N PRO A 55 -5.95 20.51 -7.22
CA PRO A 55 -5.71 21.90 -7.58
C PRO A 55 -5.19 22.05 -9.02
N ASP A 56 -5.67 23.05 -9.77
CA ASP A 56 -5.21 23.31 -11.15
C ASP A 56 -3.98 24.23 -11.16
N ARG A 57 -2.83 23.65 -10.80
CA ARG A 57 -1.54 24.35 -10.69
C ARG A 57 -0.38 23.42 -11.00
N THR A 58 0.82 23.97 -11.16
CA THR A 58 2.07 23.18 -11.20
C THR A 58 2.27 22.41 -9.89
N ASN A 59 2.65 21.14 -9.99
CA ASN A 59 2.85 20.20 -8.88
C ASN A 59 1.69 20.24 -7.87
N PRO A 60 0.46 19.90 -8.29
CA PRO A 60 -0.69 19.94 -7.38
C PRO A 60 -0.55 18.92 -6.24
N VAL A 61 0.25 17.88 -6.49
CA VAL A 61 0.70 16.82 -5.58
C VAL A 61 2.14 16.46 -5.97
N TRP A 62 2.83 15.69 -5.14
CA TRP A 62 4.14 15.13 -5.46
C TRP A 62 4.02 13.67 -5.88
N LEU A 63 4.57 13.33 -7.04
CA LEU A 63 4.68 11.94 -7.48
C LEU A 63 5.84 11.26 -6.76
N ILE A 64 5.59 10.10 -6.16
CA ILE A 64 6.61 9.25 -5.55
C ILE A 64 6.69 7.91 -6.29
N PRO A 65 7.86 7.27 -6.33
CA PRO A 65 8.03 6.04 -7.08
C PRO A 65 7.28 4.88 -6.43
N ASN A 66 7.02 3.84 -7.22
CA ASN A 66 6.48 2.58 -6.73
C ASN A 66 7.38 1.89 -5.67
N VAL A 67 6.79 0.99 -4.89
CA VAL A 67 7.51 0.28 -3.79
C VAL A 67 8.73 -0.47 -4.31
N GLY A 68 8.63 -1.11 -5.48
CA GLY A 68 9.75 -1.85 -6.09
C GLY A 68 10.97 -0.98 -6.38
N THR A 69 10.76 0.30 -6.69
CA THR A 69 11.82 1.27 -6.90
C THR A 69 12.48 1.70 -5.59
N LEU A 70 11.69 1.85 -4.51
CA LEU A 70 12.22 2.10 -3.17
C LEU A 70 13.07 0.93 -2.69
N LEU A 71 12.61 -0.30 -2.88
CA LEU A 71 13.38 -1.51 -2.55
C LEU A 71 14.71 -1.56 -3.33
N ARG A 72 14.69 -1.22 -4.62
CA ARG A 72 15.91 -1.15 -5.43
C ARG A 72 16.87 -0.07 -4.93
N PHE A 73 16.36 1.11 -4.56
CA PHE A 73 17.18 2.16 -3.96
C PHE A 73 17.90 1.66 -2.71
N GLU A 74 17.19 0.96 -1.81
CA GLU A 74 17.77 0.41 -0.58
C GLU A 74 18.84 -0.66 -0.86
N LEU A 75 18.63 -1.51 -1.88
CA LEU A 75 19.63 -2.47 -2.35
C LEU A 75 20.89 -1.79 -2.90
N GLU A 76 20.72 -0.76 -3.72
CA GLU A 76 21.83 -0.09 -4.42
C GLU A 76 22.64 0.81 -3.50
N ASN A 77 22.02 1.40 -2.48
CA ASN A 77 22.64 2.41 -1.63
C ASN A 77 22.88 1.93 -0.20
N GLU A 78 22.39 0.74 0.16
CA GLU A 78 22.52 0.15 1.50
C GLU A 78 22.06 1.09 2.64
N VAL A 79 21.07 1.95 2.35
CA VAL A 79 20.47 2.88 3.30
C VAL A 79 18.95 2.88 3.17
N ALA A 80 18.27 3.18 4.27
CA ALA A 80 16.82 3.32 4.31
C ALA A 80 16.31 4.43 3.37
N CYS A 81 15.13 4.22 2.76
CA CYS A 81 14.47 5.19 1.88
C CYS A 81 13.65 6.27 2.61
N THR A 82 13.84 6.45 3.91
CA THR A 82 13.15 7.49 4.70
C THR A 82 14.01 8.74 4.88
N PRO A 83 13.42 9.95 4.86
CA PRO A 83 11.99 10.24 4.68
C PRO A 83 11.53 10.12 3.21
N LEU A 84 10.33 9.55 3.01
CA LEU A 84 9.79 9.22 1.69
C LEU A 84 9.73 10.41 0.71
N ILE A 85 9.47 11.62 1.22
CA ILE A 85 9.39 12.85 0.41
C ILE A 85 10.65 13.13 -0.42
N ARG A 86 11.83 12.64 0.01
CA ARG A 86 13.09 12.81 -0.73
C ARG A 86 13.15 12.04 -2.05
N HIS A 87 12.27 11.05 -2.21
CA HIS A 87 12.19 10.20 -3.40
C HIS A 87 11.20 10.72 -4.44
N ARG A 88 10.55 11.86 -4.21
CA ARG A 88 9.61 12.44 -5.18
C ARG A 88 10.28 12.80 -6.50
N ALA A 89 9.50 12.81 -7.57
CA ALA A 89 9.90 13.40 -8.83
C ALA A 89 10.33 14.87 -8.63
N GLN A 90 11.50 15.23 -9.15
CA GLN A 90 12.09 16.57 -8.98
C GLN A 90 11.67 17.54 -10.08
N GLU A 91 11.00 17.04 -11.12
CA GLU A 91 10.57 17.84 -12.27
C GLU A 91 9.24 18.52 -11.99
N ASP A 92 9.12 19.76 -12.45
CA ASP A 92 7.84 20.45 -12.47
C ASP A 92 6.91 19.80 -13.48
N PHE A 93 5.68 19.52 -13.06
CA PHE A 93 4.66 18.95 -13.94
C PHE A 93 3.29 19.59 -13.72
N GLN A 94 2.44 19.44 -14.73
CA GLN A 94 1.02 19.71 -14.65
C GLN A 94 0.27 18.50 -15.24
N PHE A 95 -0.83 18.10 -14.60
CA PHE A 95 -1.67 17.06 -15.18
C PHE A 95 -2.28 17.56 -16.49
N ASN A 96 -2.40 16.67 -17.47
CA ASN A 96 -3.07 16.99 -18.72
C ASN A 96 -4.52 17.40 -18.43
N SER A 97 -4.94 18.59 -18.86
CA SER A 97 -6.28 19.13 -18.59
C SER A 97 -7.40 18.18 -19.05
N LYS A 98 -7.17 17.39 -20.11
CA LYS A 98 -8.13 16.40 -20.60
C LYS A 98 -8.45 15.30 -19.57
N LEU A 99 -7.59 15.07 -18.56
CA LEU A 99 -7.90 14.16 -17.46
C LEU A 99 -9.03 14.71 -16.58
N ARG A 100 -9.02 16.03 -16.31
CA ARG A 100 -10.08 16.73 -15.59
C ARG A 100 -11.37 16.84 -16.40
N ASP A 101 -11.23 16.99 -17.71
CA ASP A 101 -12.37 17.13 -18.63
C ASP A 101 -12.98 15.77 -19.01
N GLY A 102 -12.33 14.65 -18.66
CA GLY A 102 -12.76 13.31 -19.01
C GLY A 102 -12.51 12.93 -20.48
N THR A 103 -11.85 13.79 -21.25
CA THR A 103 -11.57 13.61 -22.68
C THR A 103 -10.19 13.00 -22.96
N TYR A 104 -9.42 12.67 -21.93
CA TYR A 104 -8.09 12.07 -22.09
C TYR A 104 -8.17 10.62 -22.59
N VAL A 105 -7.58 10.40 -23.77
CA VAL A 105 -7.37 9.09 -24.38
C VAL A 105 -5.87 8.78 -24.35
N PRO A 106 -5.43 7.70 -23.68
CA PRO A 106 -4.04 7.28 -23.72
C PRO A 106 -3.62 6.86 -25.13
N GLU A 107 -2.50 7.39 -25.61
CA GLU A 107 -1.95 7.08 -26.93
C GLU A 107 -0.46 6.72 -26.83
N GLY A 108 0.10 6.15 -27.91
CA GLY A 108 1.53 5.93 -28.06
C GLY A 108 2.18 5.11 -26.93
N THR A 109 3.20 5.70 -26.29
CA THR A 109 3.93 5.11 -25.17
C THR A 109 3.04 4.87 -23.96
N VAL A 110 2.18 5.85 -23.60
CA VAL A 110 1.32 5.77 -22.42
C VAL A 110 0.38 4.57 -22.48
N HIS A 111 -0.23 4.31 -23.64
CA HIS A 111 -1.09 3.14 -23.82
C HIS A 111 -0.34 1.82 -23.64
N ARG A 112 0.91 1.74 -24.10
CA ARG A 112 1.76 0.55 -23.90
C ARG A 112 2.12 0.38 -22.44
N ASP A 113 2.43 1.46 -21.74
CA ASP A 113 2.83 1.41 -20.34
C ASP A 113 1.64 1.03 -19.43
N ILE A 114 0.44 1.53 -19.74
CA ILE A 114 -0.81 1.06 -19.11
C ILE A 114 -1.01 -0.45 -19.28
N LYS A 115 -0.78 -0.99 -20.49
CA LYS A 115 -0.93 -2.44 -20.72
C LYS A 115 0.11 -3.25 -19.93
N LYS A 116 1.36 -2.79 -19.90
CA LYS A 116 2.42 -3.43 -19.10
C LYS A 116 2.08 -3.41 -17.62
N TRP A 117 1.62 -2.26 -17.11
CA TRP A 117 1.20 -2.11 -15.72
C TRP A 117 0.06 -3.08 -15.38
N LYS A 118 -0.99 -3.18 -16.21
CA LYS A 118 -2.09 -4.14 -15.99
C LYS A 118 -1.62 -5.60 -15.94
N ALA A 119 -0.71 -5.98 -16.85
CA ALA A 119 -0.13 -7.32 -16.84
C ALA A 119 0.71 -7.57 -15.58
N HIS A 120 1.46 -6.56 -15.14
CA HIS A 120 2.24 -6.61 -13.91
C HIS A 120 1.34 -6.75 -12.67
N ILE A 121 0.28 -5.96 -12.56
CA ILE A 121 -0.70 -6.08 -11.46
C ILE A 121 -1.32 -7.47 -11.41
N ALA A 122 -1.72 -8.03 -12.55
CA ALA A 122 -2.26 -9.39 -12.58
C ALA A 122 -1.24 -10.44 -12.08
N GLN A 123 0.05 -10.27 -12.42
CA GLN A 123 1.12 -11.12 -11.92
C GLN A 123 1.34 -10.94 -10.40
N GLU A 124 1.38 -9.71 -9.92
CA GLU A 124 1.56 -9.41 -8.49
C GLU A 124 0.38 -9.88 -7.64
N THR A 125 -0.85 -9.79 -8.16
CA THR A 125 -2.04 -10.37 -7.52
C THR A 125 -1.91 -11.88 -7.36
N ASN A 126 -1.43 -12.60 -8.38
CA ASN A 126 -1.23 -14.05 -8.27
C ASN A 126 -0.15 -14.39 -7.24
N ARG A 127 0.98 -13.68 -7.24
CA ARG A 127 2.05 -13.84 -6.24
C ARG A 127 1.56 -13.52 -4.83
N PHE A 128 0.68 -12.51 -4.69
CA PHE A 128 0.06 -12.18 -3.41
C PHE A 128 -0.87 -13.30 -2.93
N ILE A 129 -1.66 -13.92 -3.82
CA ILE A 129 -2.50 -15.07 -3.47
C ILE A 129 -1.65 -16.26 -3.01
N GLU A 130 -0.53 -16.52 -3.67
CA GLU A 130 0.44 -17.55 -3.26
C GLU A 130 0.99 -17.27 -1.86
N ARG A 131 1.38 -16.02 -1.57
CA ARG A 131 1.79 -15.60 -0.21
C ARG A 131 0.66 -15.81 0.82
N CYS A 132 -0.57 -15.45 0.47
CA CYS A 132 -1.74 -15.69 1.33
C CYS A 132 -1.93 -17.18 1.67
N ALA A 133 -1.61 -18.08 0.74
CA ALA A 133 -1.75 -19.51 0.96
C ALA A 133 -0.77 -20.05 2.01
N ILE A 134 0.42 -19.43 2.13
CA ILE A 134 1.50 -19.90 3.00
C ILE A 134 1.71 -19.04 4.25
N VAL A 135 1.02 -17.91 4.40
CA VAL A 135 1.23 -16.97 5.52
C VAL A 135 1.10 -17.63 6.90
N HIS A 136 0.22 -18.63 7.03
CA HIS A 136 0.02 -19.38 8.28
C HIS A 136 1.26 -20.13 8.76
N GLN A 137 2.23 -20.42 7.88
CA GLN A 137 3.48 -21.10 8.25
C GLN A 137 4.32 -20.26 9.22
N PHE A 138 4.17 -18.93 9.21
CA PHE A 138 4.83 -18.03 10.17
C PHE A 138 4.13 -17.97 11.53
N PHE A 139 2.93 -18.56 11.65
CA PHE A 139 2.10 -18.53 12.85
C PHE A 139 1.64 -19.94 13.22
N PRO A 140 2.51 -20.75 13.85
CA PRO A 140 2.14 -22.09 14.33
C PRO A 140 0.85 -22.09 15.15
N GLU A 141 0.60 -21.01 15.89
CA GLU A 141 -0.61 -20.79 16.66
C GLU A 141 -1.89 -20.92 15.83
N LEU A 142 -1.89 -20.57 14.53
CA LEU A 142 -3.05 -20.68 13.64
C LEU A 142 -3.40 -22.11 13.22
N SER A 143 -2.54 -23.09 13.54
CA SER A 143 -2.78 -24.49 13.21
C SER A 143 -3.73 -25.14 14.21
N GLY A 144 -4.82 -25.73 13.73
CA GLY A 144 -5.75 -26.50 14.57
C GLY A 144 -6.67 -25.67 15.48
N ILE A 145 -6.76 -24.35 15.26
CA ILE A 145 -7.66 -23.48 16.02
C ILE A 145 -9.13 -23.83 15.73
N GLU A 146 -9.95 -23.88 16.78
CA GLU A 146 -11.40 -24.00 16.64
C GLU A 146 -12.00 -22.76 15.96
N TRP A 147 -13.03 -22.97 15.13
CA TRP A 147 -13.62 -21.89 14.34
C TRP A 147 -14.05 -20.65 15.13
N LYS A 148 -14.53 -20.85 16.37
CA LYS A 148 -14.97 -19.76 17.27
C LYS A 148 -13.83 -18.83 17.72
N ASP A 149 -12.60 -19.35 17.80
CA ASP A 149 -11.42 -18.63 18.31
C ASP A 149 -10.56 -18.06 17.16
N PHE A 150 -10.84 -18.47 15.92
CA PHE A 150 -10.05 -18.14 14.73
C PHE A 150 -9.89 -16.62 14.53
N ARG A 151 -10.95 -15.84 14.74
CA ARG A 151 -10.89 -14.37 14.60
C ARG A 151 -9.94 -13.74 15.63
N GLY A 152 -9.95 -14.22 16.87
CA GLY A 152 -9.07 -13.74 17.93
C GLY A 152 -7.61 -14.02 17.59
N ALA A 153 -7.31 -15.24 17.15
CA ALA A 153 -5.96 -15.62 16.77
C ALA A 153 -5.41 -14.88 15.54
N ILE A 154 -6.26 -14.59 14.54
CA ILE A 154 -5.86 -13.72 13.43
C ILE A 154 -5.53 -12.31 13.91
N GLN A 155 -6.29 -11.78 14.87
CA GLN A 155 -5.99 -10.47 15.45
C GLN A 155 -4.68 -10.46 16.23
N GLU A 156 -4.40 -11.51 17.01
CA GLU A 156 -3.13 -11.67 17.72
C GLU A 156 -1.94 -11.77 16.75
N ALA A 157 -2.08 -12.56 15.68
CA ALA A 157 -1.09 -12.65 14.60
C ALA A 157 -0.84 -11.29 13.92
N ARG A 158 -1.89 -10.50 13.68
CA ARG A 158 -1.77 -9.12 13.16
C ARG A 158 -1.06 -8.20 14.15
N CYS A 159 -1.43 -8.22 15.44
CA CYS A 159 -0.75 -7.45 16.48
C CYS A 159 0.76 -7.80 16.54
N LYS A 160 1.10 -9.09 16.53
CA LYS A 160 2.48 -9.59 16.52
C LYS A 160 3.25 -9.08 15.29
N THR A 161 2.66 -9.18 14.11
CA THR A 161 3.24 -8.65 12.86
C THR A 161 3.47 -7.13 12.92
N ALA A 162 2.53 -6.39 13.49
CA ALA A 162 2.62 -4.93 13.54
C ALA A 162 3.64 -4.41 14.57
N THR A 163 3.85 -5.14 15.68
CA THR A 163 4.58 -4.61 16.85
C THR A 163 5.89 -5.32 17.17
N ASN A 164 6.11 -6.54 16.67
CA ASN A 164 7.33 -7.30 16.94
C ASN A 164 8.31 -7.20 15.75
N GLU A 165 9.30 -6.30 15.87
CA GLU A 165 10.29 -6.08 14.81
C GLU A 165 11.16 -7.30 14.54
N ASP A 166 11.56 -8.04 15.59
CA ASP A 166 12.41 -9.23 15.44
C ASP A 166 11.68 -10.36 14.72
N PHE A 167 10.37 -10.48 14.94
CA PHE A 167 9.53 -11.39 14.18
C PHE A 167 9.52 -11.03 12.68
N ILE A 168 9.39 -9.74 12.33
CA ILE A 168 9.47 -9.29 10.93
C ILE A 168 10.85 -9.54 10.32
N ARG A 169 11.92 -9.25 11.06
CA ARG A 169 13.30 -9.57 10.63
C ARG A 169 13.50 -11.07 10.41
N GLY A 170 12.90 -11.91 11.27
CA GLY A 170 12.92 -13.36 11.12
C GLY A 170 12.21 -13.84 9.86
N ILE A 171 11.04 -13.28 9.54
CA ILE A 171 10.35 -13.57 8.27
C ILE A 171 11.22 -13.12 7.09
N TYR A 172 11.76 -11.90 7.14
CA TYR A 172 12.64 -11.40 6.08
C TYR A 172 13.87 -12.30 5.86
N ALA A 173 14.53 -12.72 6.94
CA ALA A 173 15.67 -13.64 6.89
C ALA A 173 15.32 -14.97 6.22
N SER A 174 14.09 -15.47 6.38
CA SER A 174 13.62 -16.69 5.72
C SER A 174 13.53 -16.58 4.19
N PHE A 175 13.49 -15.35 3.64
CA PHE A 175 13.51 -15.10 2.20
C PHE A 175 14.92 -14.96 1.63
N LEU A 176 15.95 -14.83 2.48
CA LEU A 176 17.34 -14.75 2.05
C LEU A 176 17.88 -16.16 1.77
N THR A 177 17.42 -16.76 0.66
CA THR A 177 17.93 -18.03 0.15
C THR A 177 19.27 -17.84 -0.58
N GLU A 178 19.87 -18.92 -1.07
CA GLU A 178 21.10 -18.87 -1.89
C GLU A 178 20.94 -18.01 -3.16
N ASP A 179 19.71 -17.81 -3.64
CA ASP A 179 19.39 -16.99 -4.82
C ASP A 179 19.16 -15.50 -4.49
N ALA A 180 19.23 -15.11 -3.22
CA ALA A 180 19.05 -13.72 -2.83
C ALA A 180 20.19 -12.83 -3.39
N PRO A 181 19.90 -11.57 -3.78
CA PRO A 181 20.94 -10.64 -4.21
C PRO A 181 22.04 -10.50 -3.15
N ALA A 182 23.30 -10.52 -3.57
CA ALA A 182 24.44 -10.41 -2.64
C ALA A 182 24.43 -9.11 -1.81
N ASN A 183 23.77 -8.07 -2.32
CA ASN A 183 23.58 -6.78 -1.66
C ASN A 183 22.22 -6.66 -0.94
N ALA A 184 21.51 -7.77 -0.72
CA ALA A 184 20.32 -7.75 0.13
C ALA A 184 20.70 -7.24 1.54
N PRO A 185 19.96 -6.25 2.11
CA PRO A 185 20.21 -5.78 3.45
C PRO A 185 20.23 -6.95 4.44
N LYS A 186 21.15 -6.91 5.41
CA LYS A 186 21.16 -7.93 6.47
C LYS A 186 19.92 -7.76 7.35
N PRO A 187 19.30 -8.84 7.85
CA PRO A 187 18.11 -8.75 8.69
C PRO A 187 18.27 -7.84 9.92
N GLU A 188 19.47 -7.78 10.49
CA GLU A 188 19.78 -6.98 11.68
C GLU A 188 19.83 -5.47 11.39
N VAL A 189 19.99 -5.08 10.12
CA VAL A 189 20.12 -3.68 9.70
C VAL A 189 18.77 -3.08 9.33
N ILE A 190 17.84 -3.88 8.80
CA ILE A 190 16.52 -3.39 8.44
C ILE A 190 15.72 -3.01 9.69
N SER A 191 15.02 -1.89 9.60
CA SER A 191 14.20 -1.32 10.66
C SER A 191 12.92 -0.74 10.06
N PRO A 192 11.95 -0.28 10.87
CA PRO A 192 10.72 0.32 10.35
C PRO A 192 10.89 1.52 9.42
N ALA A 193 12.11 2.07 9.34
CA ALA A 193 12.52 3.12 8.41
C ALA A 193 12.81 2.62 6.98
N TRP A 194 12.94 1.30 6.77
CA TRP A 194 13.25 0.68 5.49
C TRP A 194 11.99 0.21 4.76
N ALA A 195 11.95 0.39 3.44
CA ALA A 195 10.94 -0.20 2.56
C ALA A 195 10.96 -1.72 2.61
N PHE A 196 12.12 -2.39 2.71
CA PHE A 196 12.16 -3.86 2.88
C PHE A 196 11.39 -4.33 4.11
N PHE A 197 11.62 -3.68 5.25
CA PHE A 197 10.93 -4.00 6.49
C PHE A 197 9.42 -3.79 6.35
N ARG A 198 9.01 -2.61 5.86
CA ARG A 198 7.58 -2.29 5.67
C ARG A 198 6.92 -3.16 4.63
N TRP A 199 7.64 -3.58 3.59
CA TRP A 199 7.15 -4.52 2.59
C TRP A 199 6.80 -5.85 3.24
N VAL A 200 7.72 -6.50 3.95
CA VAL A 200 7.43 -7.77 4.64
C VAL A 200 6.26 -7.59 5.61
N GLN A 201 6.31 -6.55 6.44
CA GLN A 201 5.31 -6.30 7.46
C GLN A 201 3.90 -6.09 6.88
N CYS A 202 3.75 -5.23 5.87
CA CYS A 202 2.45 -4.93 5.26
C CYS A 202 1.94 -6.10 4.42
N GLN A 203 2.82 -6.83 3.73
CA GLN A 203 2.43 -8.03 2.98
C GLN A 203 1.83 -9.09 3.93
N VAL A 204 2.49 -9.36 5.06
CA VAL A 204 1.99 -10.33 6.05
C VAL A 204 0.67 -9.88 6.65
N LEU A 205 0.50 -8.60 7.00
CA LEU A 205 -0.77 -8.06 7.50
C LEU A 205 -1.92 -8.24 6.50
N CYS A 206 -1.73 -7.84 5.24
CA CYS A 206 -2.73 -8.01 4.19
C CYS A 206 -3.03 -9.48 3.91
N CYS A 207 -2.01 -10.35 3.91
CA CYS A 207 -2.19 -11.79 3.75
C CYS A 207 -3.01 -12.40 4.90
N LEU A 208 -2.73 -12.04 6.15
CA LEU A 208 -3.51 -12.49 7.32
C LEU A 208 -4.96 -12.03 7.24
N ARG A 209 -5.22 -10.83 6.72
CA ARG A 209 -6.58 -10.31 6.52
C ARG A 209 -7.36 -11.17 5.52
N LEU A 210 -6.77 -11.45 4.36
CA LEU A 210 -7.39 -12.29 3.34
C LEU A 210 -7.56 -13.73 3.86
N PHE A 211 -6.53 -14.30 4.48
CA PHE A 211 -6.56 -15.62 5.10
C PHE A 211 -7.66 -15.73 6.16
N GLY A 212 -7.80 -14.72 7.03
CA GLY A 212 -8.85 -14.59 8.02
C GLY A 212 -10.25 -14.57 7.40
N ARG A 213 -10.45 -13.74 6.38
CA ARG A 213 -11.72 -13.57 5.65
C ARG A 213 -12.22 -14.88 5.03
N TYR A 214 -11.29 -15.73 4.57
CA TYR A 214 -11.60 -17.03 3.98
C TYR A 214 -11.33 -18.21 4.91
N GLN A 215 -11.27 -17.98 6.23
CA GLN A 215 -11.18 -19.04 7.25
C GLN A 215 -10.00 -20.00 7.01
N GLY A 216 -8.88 -19.43 6.59
CA GLY A 216 -7.63 -20.14 6.34
C GLY A 216 -7.57 -20.92 5.04
N LYS A 217 -8.53 -20.74 4.12
CA LYS A 217 -8.58 -21.45 2.84
C LYS A 217 -8.53 -20.48 1.67
N VAL A 218 -7.61 -20.68 0.74
CA VAL A 218 -7.68 -20.01 -0.57
C VAL A 218 -8.73 -20.75 -1.42
N PRO A 219 -9.76 -20.07 -1.94
CA PRO A 219 -10.79 -20.72 -2.75
C PRO A 219 -10.22 -21.36 -4.02
N GLU A 220 -10.64 -22.58 -4.31
CA GLU A 220 -10.37 -23.27 -5.57
C GLU A 220 -11.68 -23.84 -6.15
N PRO A 221 -12.09 -23.45 -7.39
CA PRO A 221 -11.39 -22.54 -8.29
C PRO A 221 -11.44 -21.06 -7.84
N LYS A 222 -10.42 -20.29 -8.23
CA LYS A 222 -10.34 -18.85 -7.97
C LYS A 222 -11.37 -18.07 -8.81
N GLY A 223 -12.52 -17.77 -8.23
CA GLY A 223 -13.57 -16.98 -8.88
C GLY A 223 -13.18 -15.50 -9.07
N LYS A 224 -13.81 -14.82 -10.03
CA LYS A 224 -13.54 -13.40 -10.36
C LYS A 224 -13.59 -12.47 -9.14
N THR A 225 -14.61 -12.60 -8.30
CA THR A 225 -14.75 -11.78 -7.07
C THR A 225 -13.64 -12.02 -6.06
N PHE A 226 -13.07 -13.23 -5.99
CA PHE A 226 -11.93 -13.50 -5.13
C PHE A 226 -10.68 -12.80 -5.66
N ILE A 227 -10.43 -12.89 -6.97
CA ILE A 227 -9.29 -12.23 -7.63
C ILE A 227 -9.36 -10.71 -7.45
N GLU A 228 -10.53 -10.10 -7.66
CA GLU A 228 -10.74 -8.66 -7.45
C GLU A 228 -10.44 -8.24 -6.00
N LYS A 229 -10.88 -9.03 -5.02
CA LYS A 229 -10.59 -8.74 -3.60
C LYS A 229 -9.11 -8.92 -3.26
N ALA A 230 -8.45 -9.90 -3.84
CA ALA A 230 -7.02 -10.12 -3.67
C ALA A 230 -6.20 -8.99 -4.30
N GLU A 231 -6.59 -8.51 -5.49
CA GLU A 231 -5.98 -7.35 -6.15
C GLU A 231 -6.13 -6.09 -5.30
N HIS A 232 -7.34 -5.78 -4.80
CA HIS A 232 -7.52 -4.63 -3.91
C HIS A 232 -6.66 -4.74 -2.65
N SER A 233 -6.63 -5.91 -1.99
CA SER A 233 -5.81 -6.12 -0.78
C SER A 233 -4.30 -5.98 -1.04
N MET A 234 -3.86 -6.36 -2.25
CA MET A 234 -2.48 -6.21 -2.69
C MET A 234 -2.14 -4.73 -2.97
N LEU A 235 -3.02 -3.98 -3.62
CA LEU A 235 -2.85 -2.52 -3.80
C LEU A 235 -2.87 -1.77 -2.45
N ASP A 236 -3.77 -2.13 -1.54
CA ASP A 236 -3.81 -1.59 -0.18
C ASP A 236 -2.47 -1.77 0.54
N SER A 237 -1.80 -2.91 0.33
CA SER A 237 -0.47 -3.15 0.90
C SER A 237 0.56 -2.12 0.41
N CYS A 238 0.49 -1.71 -0.86
CA CYS A 238 1.37 -0.68 -1.41
C CYS A 238 1.08 0.69 -0.78
N HIS A 239 -0.20 1.04 -0.59
CA HIS A 239 -0.58 2.28 0.10
C HIS A 239 -0.15 2.27 1.57
N LEU A 240 -0.27 1.14 2.27
CA LEU A 240 0.20 0.98 3.65
C LEU A 240 1.73 1.11 3.76
N ILE A 241 2.48 0.56 2.81
CA ILE A 241 3.95 0.72 2.79
C ILE A 241 4.31 2.19 2.64
N HIS A 242 3.78 2.89 1.64
CA HIS A 242 4.04 4.31 1.47
C HIS A 242 3.57 5.14 2.68
N GLY A 243 2.34 4.92 3.15
CA GLY A 243 1.76 5.63 4.29
C GLY A 243 2.57 5.43 5.57
N SER A 244 3.07 4.21 5.81
CA SER A 244 3.92 3.92 6.98
C SER A 244 5.34 4.49 6.87
N LEU A 245 5.90 4.60 5.66
CA LEU A 245 7.18 5.29 5.44
C LEU A 245 7.04 6.82 5.54
N ALA A 246 5.87 7.37 5.19
CA ALA A 246 5.57 8.79 5.36
C ALA A 246 5.15 9.16 6.79
N GLY A 247 4.62 8.20 7.55
CA GLY A 247 4.00 8.41 8.86
C GLY A 247 2.57 8.98 8.79
N ALA A 248 2.01 9.12 7.59
CA ALA A 248 0.72 9.75 7.36
C ALA A 248 0.04 9.21 6.09
N ILE A 249 -1.27 9.00 6.15
CA ILE A 249 -2.09 8.60 5.00
C ILE A 249 -3.46 9.30 4.99
N ALA A 250 -3.92 9.70 3.82
CA ALA A 250 -5.27 10.15 3.54
C ALA A 250 -6.03 8.98 2.91
N THR A 251 -6.95 8.38 3.67
CA THR A 251 -7.71 7.18 3.31
C THR A 251 -9.08 7.16 4.01
N ARG A 252 -10.09 6.69 3.29
CA ARG A 252 -11.42 6.37 3.83
C ARG A 252 -11.68 4.87 3.89
N ASP A 253 -10.69 4.03 3.61
CA ASP A 253 -10.78 2.59 3.77
C ASP A 253 -10.54 2.21 5.25
N ASP A 254 -11.55 1.63 5.90
CA ASP A 254 -11.46 1.30 7.32
C ASP A 254 -10.41 0.23 7.62
N GLU A 255 -10.14 -0.69 6.69
CA GLU A 255 -9.14 -1.73 6.89
C GLU A 255 -7.71 -1.15 6.80
N VAL A 256 -7.46 -0.26 5.84
CA VAL A 256 -6.18 0.48 5.73
C VAL A 256 -5.97 1.36 6.97
N ARG A 257 -7.03 2.03 7.46
CA ARG A 257 -6.96 2.85 8.68
C ARG A 257 -6.68 2.03 9.93
N GLU A 258 -7.25 0.83 10.03
CA GLU A 258 -6.96 -0.10 11.12
C GLU A 258 -5.49 -0.53 11.09
N ASP A 259 -4.99 -0.98 9.93
CA ASP A 259 -3.61 -1.43 9.77
C ASP A 259 -2.59 -0.31 10.01
N MET A 260 -2.85 0.92 9.55
CA MET A 260 -1.97 2.06 9.86
C MET A 260 -1.83 2.32 11.35
N ARG A 261 -2.93 2.21 12.12
CA ARG A 261 -2.89 2.40 13.57
C ARG A 261 -2.13 1.27 14.28
N LEU A 262 -2.20 0.05 13.74
CA LEU A 262 -1.41 -1.08 14.24
C LEU A 262 0.09 -0.84 13.98
N LEU A 263 0.44 -0.39 12.77
CA LEU A 263 1.81 -0.21 12.32
C LEU A 263 2.55 0.95 12.99
N LEU A 264 1.83 2.02 13.32
CA LEU A 264 2.43 3.28 13.76
C LEU A 264 1.56 3.99 14.80
N ARG A 265 2.04 4.01 16.05
CA ARG A 265 1.43 4.84 17.10
C ARG A 265 1.58 6.31 16.74
N GLY A 266 0.46 7.03 16.68
CA GLY A 266 0.45 8.45 16.34
C GLY A 266 0.56 8.74 14.84
N CYS A 267 0.31 7.77 13.95
CA CYS A 267 0.19 8.05 12.53
C CYS A 267 -0.88 9.11 12.27
N ILE A 268 -0.67 9.96 11.27
CA ILE A 268 -1.67 10.92 10.82
C ILE A 268 -2.62 10.19 9.85
N LEU A 269 -3.91 10.25 10.15
CA LEU A 269 -4.97 9.76 9.27
C LEU A 269 -5.81 10.94 8.83
N GLU A 270 -6.07 11.04 7.53
CA GLU A 270 -7.03 11.99 6.98
C GLU A 270 -8.20 11.24 6.33
N PRO A 271 -9.46 11.49 6.74
CA PRO A 271 -9.86 12.33 7.87
C PRO A 271 -9.44 11.70 9.22
N PRO A 272 -9.37 12.45 10.33
CA PRO A 272 -8.85 11.94 11.61
C PRO A 272 -9.70 10.84 12.27
N ASN A 273 -11.01 10.69 11.95
CA ASN A 273 -11.89 9.72 12.60
C ASN A 273 -12.99 9.11 11.71
N SER A 274 -13.28 7.83 11.94
CA SER A 274 -14.54 7.13 11.60
C SER A 274 -14.81 5.94 12.52
N VAL A 275 -13.77 5.27 13.07
CA VAL A 275 -13.97 4.03 13.87
C VAL A 275 -13.10 3.99 15.13
N THR A 276 -13.74 3.75 16.28
CA THR A 276 -13.14 3.27 17.52
C THR A 276 -12.61 1.85 17.29
N VAL A 277 -11.29 1.66 17.30
CA VAL A 277 -10.70 0.31 17.22
C VAL A 277 -11.08 -0.46 18.49
N THR A 278 -12.10 -1.31 18.41
CA THR A 278 -12.47 -2.27 19.46
C THR A 278 -11.53 -3.46 19.38
N GLY A 279 -10.33 -3.30 19.91
CA GLY A 279 -9.31 -4.33 19.92
C GLY A 279 -7.97 -3.72 20.25
N LYS A 280 -7.69 -3.54 21.55
CA LYS A 280 -6.34 -3.16 21.98
C LYS A 280 -5.40 -4.33 21.67
N CYS A 281 -4.42 -4.10 20.81
CA CYS A 281 -3.07 -4.52 21.16
C CYS A 281 -2.57 -3.55 22.26
#